data_AF-A0A7S2XNP0-F1
#
_entry.id   AF-A0A7S2XNP0-F1
#
_cell.length_a   1.000
_cell.length_b   1.000
_cell.length_c   1.000
_cell.angle_alpha   90.00
_cell.angle_beta   90.00
_cell.angle_gamma   90.00
#
_symmetry.space_group_name_H-M   'P 1'
#
loop_
_entity.id
_entity.type
_entity.pdbx_description
1 polymer ?
#
loop_
_entity_poly.entity_id
_entity_poly.type
_entity_poly.pdbx_seq_one_letter_code
_entity_poly.pdbx_strand_id
1 'polypeptide(L)'
;NQTMTKMVKASTVLPAPPPAPDSPNNNLTRGKANSRGSAEKMRRSKMHHSTNDLLGFSSKSRLSLTASYGGPVPEGPDGRPLKGCLSSNNLAGQNEHAHDGNTTSTCTKHKQLKRNVSFHRIEVREYERTLGDHPCSDGVPLSLGWRYSESNLEALDEYEKKRGSM
;
A
#
# COMPACT_ATOMS: atom_id res chain seq x y z
N ASN A 1 50.94 -31.75 48.28
CA ASN A 1 51.28 -31.08 47.01
C ASN A 1 50.02 -30.93 46.18
N GLN A 2 49.28 -29.82 46.36
CA GLN A 2 48.02 -29.56 45.65
C GLN A 2 48.16 -28.22 44.93
N THR A 3 48.27 -28.26 43.61
CA THR A 3 48.54 -27.10 42.76
C THR A 3 47.20 -26.52 42.29
N MET A 4 46.86 -25.31 42.75
CA MET A 4 45.66 -24.60 42.33
C MET A 4 45.90 -23.81 41.04
N THR A 5 45.26 -24.23 39.95
CA THR A 5 45.27 -23.53 38.66
C THR A 5 44.17 -22.46 38.66
N LYS A 6 44.55 -21.19 38.73
CA LYS A 6 43.62 -20.06 38.56
C LYS A 6 43.34 -19.86 37.07
N MET A 7 42.07 -20.01 36.67
CA MET A 7 41.62 -19.63 35.33
C MET A 7 41.37 -18.13 35.25
N VAL A 8 42.06 -17.47 34.32
CA VAL A 8 41.88 -16.04 34.02
C VAL A 8 40.79 -15.95 32.95
N LYS A 9 39.66 -15.30 33.28
CA LYS A 9 38.61 -14.99 32.30
C LYS A 9 39.10 -13.84 31.41
N ALA A 10 39.28 -14.11 30.12
CA ALA A 10 39.51 -13.08 29.12
C ALA A 10 38.15 -12.41 28.81
N SER A 11 38.00 -11.15 29.20
CA SER A 11 36.89 -10.30 28.75
C SER A 11 37.19 -9.85 27.32
N THR A 12 36.55 -10.49 26.35
CA THR A 12 36.54 -10.04 24.96
C THR A 12 35.66 -8.80 24.83
N VAL A 13 36.29 -7.65 24.65
CA VAL A 13 35.61 -6.39 24.30
C VAL A 13 35.18 -6.50 22.83
N LEU A 14 33.87 -6.50 22.59
CA LEU A 14 33.34 -6.49 21.22
C LEU A 14 33.57 -5.11 20.58
N PRO A 15 33.98 -5.05 19.30
CA PRO A 15 34.14 -3.79 18.58
C PRO A 15 32.79 -3.09 18.39
N ALA A 16 32.80 -1.76 18.46
CA ALA A 16 31.63 -0.95 18.23
C ALA A 16 31.07 -1.14 16.80
N PRO A 17 29.74 -1.13 16.62
CA PRO A 17 29.14 -1.23 15.30
C PRO A 17 29.51 -0.03 14.42
N PRO A 18 29.64 -0.22 13.09
CA PRO A 18 29.93 0.87 12.17
C PRO A 18 28.79 1.91 12.14
N PRO A 19 29.11 3.18 11.85
CA PRO A 19 28.10 4.23 11.69
C PRO A 19 27.17 3.93 10.51
N ALA A 20 25.90 4.29 10.65
CA ALA A 20 24.90 4.12 9.60
C ALA A 20 25.26 4.96 8.35
N PRO A 21 24.99 4.46 7.13
CA PRO A 21 25.21 5.22 5.91
C PRO A 21 24.28 6.43 5.83
N ASP A 22 24.83 7.58 5.45
CA ASP A 22 24.08 8.82 5.24
C ASP A 22 23.03 8.65 4.14
N SER A 23 21.78 8.99 4.46
CA SER A 23 20.64 8.92 3.55
C SER A 23 20.87 9.73 2.26
N PRO A 24 20.58 9.19 1.06
CA PRO A 24 20.75 9.93 -0.18
C PRO A 24 19.73 11.08 -0.31
N ASN A 25 20.27 12.25 -0.61
CA ASN A 25 19.54 13.51 -0.79
C ASN A 25 18.83 13.55 -2.16
N ASN A 26 17.55 13.20 -2.19
CA ASN A 26 16.73 13.14 -3.40
C ASN A 26 16.21 14.53 -3.83
N ASN A 27 17.09 15.38 -4.37
CA ASN A 27 16.69 16.56 -5.12
C ASN A 27 16.54 16.23 -6.61
N LEU A 28 15.38 15.69 -7.00
CA LEU A 28 15.05 15.47 -8.41
C LEU A 28 14.33 16.69 -9.00
N THR A 29 15.04 17.41 -9.85
CA THR A 29 14.59 18.56 -10.64
C THR A 29 13.39 18.22 -11.54
N ARG A 30 12.33 19.02 -11.40
CA ARG A 30 11.07 18.98 -12.15
C ARG A 30 11.24 19.50 -13.58
N GLY A 31 11.47 18.61 -14.55
CA GLY A 31 11.42 18.93 -15.98
C GLY A 31 9.99 19.05 -16.50
N LYS A 32 9.61 20.25 -16.99
CA LYS A 32 8.39 20.49 -17.78
C LYS A 32 8.64 20.06 -19.23
N ALA A 33 7.84 19.15 -19.77
CA ALA A 33 7.75 18.93 -21.21
C ALA A 33 6.28 19.06 -21.66
N ASN A 34 6.03 20.13 -22.42
CA ASN A 34 4.86 20.30 -23.27
C ASN A 34 5.06 19.47 -24.54
N SER A 35 4.08 18.66 -24.94
CA SER A 35 3.89 18.35 -26.35
C SER A 35 2.40 18.16 -26.66
N ARG A 36 1.94 19.02 -27.56
CA ARG A 36 0.66 18.95 -28.27
C ARG A 36 0.84 18.00 -29.45
N GLY A 37 -0.07 17.05 -29.63
CA GLY A 37 -0.17 16.19 -30.82
C GLY A 37 -1.49 15.43 -30.73
N SER A 38 -2.53 15.97 -31.37
CA SER A 38 -3.02 15.62 -32.70
C SER A 38 -4.13 14.57 -32.61
N ALA A 39 -5.31 14.97 -33.08
CA ALA A 39 -6.53 14.21 -33.07
C ALA A 39 -6.55 13.23 -34.24
N GLU A 40 -6.47 11.93 -33.97
CA GLU A 40 -6.71 10.88 -34.97
C GLU A 40 -8.09 10.25 -34.70
N LYS A 41 -9.09 10.65 -35.50
CA LYS A 41 -10.41 10.04 -35.54
C LYS A 41 -10.31 8.66 -36.20
N MET A 42 -10.27 7.59 -35.42
CA MET A 42 -10.44 6.24 -35.96
C MET A 42 -11.86 5.72 -35.70
N ARG A 43 -12.64 5.67 -36.78
CA ARG A 43 -13.97 5.05 -36.84
C ARG A 43 -13.77 3.53 -36.73
N ARG A 44 -14.22 2.91 -35.64
CA ARG A 44 -14.26 1.44 -35.54
C ARG A 44 -15.69 0.94 -35.53
N SER A 45 -15.92 0.04 -36.47
CA SER A 45 -17.15 -0.61 -36.88
C SER A 45 -17.90 -1.30 -35.74
N LYS A 46 -19.25 -1.25 -35.81
CA LYS A 46 -20.18 -2.06 -35.01
C LYS A 46 -20.06 -3.52 -35.45
N MET A 47 -19.61 -4.40 -34.55
CA MET A 47 -19.97 -5.82 -34.61
C MET A 47 -20.93 -6.12 -33.46
N HIS A 48 -22.11 -6.58 -33.82
CA HIS A 48 -23.07 -7.19 -32.91
C HIS A 48 -22.56 -8.58 -32.56
N HIS A 49 -22.26 -8.84 -31.29
CA HIS A 49 -22.15 -10.21 -30.77
C HIS A 49 -23.27 -10.41 -29.77
N SER A 50 -24.18 -11.30 -30.17
CA SER A 50 -25.21 -11.90 -29.35
C SER A 50 -24.53 -12.80 -28.33
N THR A 51 -24.79 -12.57 -27.04
CA THR A 51 -24.52 -13.54 -25.98
C THR A 51 -25.78 -13.62 -25.13
N ASN A 52 -26.52 -14.69 -25.33
CA ASN A 52 -27.36 -15.26 -24.29
C ASN A 52 -26.41 -15.73 -23.19
N ASP A 53 -26.55 -15.24 -21.96
CA ASP A 53 -26.15 -16.00 -20.79
C ASP A 53 -27.06 -15.66 -19.61
N LEU A 54 -27.80 -16.69 -19.23
CA LEU A 54 -28.43 -16.86 -17.94
C LEU A 54 -27.39 -16.68 -16.82
N LEU A 55 -27.81 -15.98 -15.77
CA LEU A 55 -27.64 -16.28 -14.34
C LEU A 55 -27.56 -14.94 -13.59
N GLY A 56 -28.74 -14.42 -13.25
CA GLY A 56 -28.88 -13.30 -12.34
C GLY A 56 -28.52 -13.72 -10.92
N PHE A 57 -27.25 -13.61 -10.56
CA PHE A 57 -26.86 -13.49 -9.16
C PHE A 57 -26.94 -12.01 -8.75
N SER A 58 -28.09 -11.65 -8.18
CA SER A 58 -28.29 -10.39 -7.47
C SER A 58 -27.50 -10.42 -6.15
N SER A 59 -26.17 -10.28 -6.23
CA SER A 59 -25.31 -10.14 -5.06
C SER A 59 -25.26 -8.66 -4.63
N LYS A 60 -26.32 -8.20 -3.96
CA LYS A 60 -26.27 -6.99 -3.12
C LYS A 60 -25.73 -7.34 -1.74
N SER A 61 -24.50 -7.84 -1.65
CA SER A 61 -23.76 -7.89 -0.39
C SER A 61 -22.75 -6.75 -0.38
N ARG A 62 -23.20 -5.56 0.02
CA ARG A 62 -22.28 -4.53 0.52
C ARG A 62 -21.75 -5.05 1.85
N LEU A 63 -20.64 -5.78 1.80
CA LEU A 63 -19.83 -6.04 2.97
C LEU A 63 -19.29 -4.68 3.43
N SER A 64 -19.97 -4.10 4.41
CA SER A 64 -19.46 -2.98 5.20
C SER A 64 -18.22 -3.48 5.94
N LEU A 65 -17.05 -3.34 5.31
CA LEU A 65 -15.75 -3.46 5.96
C LEU A 65 -15.55 -2.24 6.88
N THR A 66 -16.43 -2.06 7.86
CA THR A 66 -16.07 -1.32 9.06
C THR A 66 -15.18 -2.27 9.84
N ALA A 67 -13.87 -2.17 9.62
CA ALA A 67 -12.90 -2.72 10.54
C ALA A 67 -13.31 -2.24 11.94
N SER A 68 -13.78 -3.17 12.78
CA SER A 68 -14.24 -2.87 14.14
C SER A 68 -13.00 -2.63 15.00
N TYR A 69 -12.37 -1.47 14.81
CA TYR A 69 -11.37 -1.00 15.74
C TYR A 69 -12.09 -0.72 17.08
N GLY A 70 -11.85 -1.60 18.07
CA GLY A 70 -12.45 -1.49 19.41
C GLY A 70 -11.78 -0.47 20.34
N GLY A 71 -10.88 0.36 19.80
CA GLY A 71 -10.24 1.44 20.53
C GLY A 71 -11.04 2.75 20.46
N PRO A 72 -10.64 3.77 21.26
CA PRO A 72 -11.24 5.09 21.20
C PRO A 72 -11.12 5.68 19.80
N VAL A 73 -12.18 6.37 19.35
CA VAL A 73 -12.22 6.97 18.02
C VAL A 73 -11.14 8.04 17.93
N PRO A 74 -10.24 8.01 16.94
CA PRO A 74 -9.21 9.03 16.82
C PRO A 74 -9.85 10.39 16.54
N GLU A 75 -9.52 11.38 17.36
CA GLU A 75 -10.04 12.74 17.27
C GLU A 75 -9.00 13.69 16.66
N GLY A 76 -9.48 14.67 15.91
CA GLY A 76 -8.66 15.79 15.44
C GLY A 76 -8.37 16.80 16.56
N PRO A 77 -7.58 17.85 16.26
CA PRO A 77 -7.30 18.93 17.21
C PRO A 77 -8.55 19.67 17.69
N ASP A 78 -9.65 19.57 16.95
CA ASP A 78 -10.97 20.11 17.24
C ASP A 78 -11.86 19.17 18.07
N GLY A 79 -11.34 18.02 18.51
CA GLY A 79 -12.08 17.01 19.28
C GLY A 79 -13.13 16.27 18.44
N ARG A 80 -13.11 16.41 17.12
CA ARG A 80 -14.06 15.72 16.22
C ARG A 80 -13.43 14.43 15.70
N PRO A 81 -14.21 13.35 15.56
CA PRO A 81 -13.75 12.11 14.93
C PRO A 81 -13.08 12.36 13.58
N LEU A 82 -11.87 11.84 13.39
CA LEU A 82 -11.18 11.91 12.10
C LEU A 82 -12.00 11.18 11.04
N LYS A 83 -12.31 11.88 9.95
CA LYS A 83 -12.91 11.25 8.77
C LYS A 83 -11.90 10.27 8.18
N GLY A 84 -12.27 8.99 8.08
CA GLY A 84 -11.44 8.00 7.42
C GLY A 84 -11.10 8.46 5.99
N CYS A 85 -9.82 8.39 5.62
CA CYS A 85 -9.32 8.74 4.28
C CYS A 85 -9.99 7.94 3.15
N LEU A 86 -10.63 6.82 3.50
CA LEU A 86 -11.38 5.94 2.59
C LEU A 86 -12.88 6.20 2.59
N SER A 87 -13.40 7.05 3.49
CA SER A 87 -14.82 7.45 3.54
C SER A 87 -15.13 8.53 2.50
N SER A 88 -14.84 8.21 1.25
CA SER A 88 -15.25 9.02 0.11
C SER A 88 -16.65 8.63 -0.35
N ASN A 89 -17.63 8.69 0.55
CA ASN A 89 -19.00 9.04 0.20
C ASN A 89 -19.21 10.48 0.67
N ASN A 90 -18.55 11.44 0.01
CA ASN A 90 -18.78 12.87 0.25
C ASN A 90 -19.31 13.51 -1.03
N LEU A 91 -20.64 13.66 -1.06
CA LEU A 91 -21.36 14.79 -1.68
C LEU A 91 -22.79 14.81 -1.12
N ALA A 92 -22.89 15.02 0.19
CA ALA A 92 -24.07 15.60 0.81
C ALA A 92 -23.53 16.61 1.81
N GLY A 93 -23.31 17.84 1.31
CA GLY A 93 -22.96 18.97 2.13
C GLY A 93 -24.08 19.22 3.13
N GLN A 94 -23.72 19.23 4.40
CA GLN A 94 -24.51 19.92 5.41
C GLN A 94 -24.34 21.41 5.17
N ASN A 95 -25.42 22.08 4.78
CA ASN A 95 -25.59 23.52 4.93
C ASN A 95 -27.08 23.78 5.12
N GLU A 96 -27.57 23.51 6.34
CA GLU A 96 -28.85 24.01 6.82
C GLU A 96 -28.62 25.42 7.37
N HIS A 97 -28.56 26.40 6.47
CA HIS A 97 -28.81 27.81 6.77
C HIS A 97 -29.51 28.40 5.55
N ALA A 98 -30.85 28.44 5.62
CA ALA A 98 -31.71 28.97 4.59
C ALA A 98 -31.56 30.51 4.52
N HIS A 99 -31.14 30.99 3.36
CA HIS A 99 -31.38 32.35 2.89
C HIS A 99 -32.20 32.20 1.59
N ASP A 100 -33.39 32.80 1.57
CA ASP A 100 -34.30 32.83 0.44
C ASP A 100 -33.62 33.44 -0.79
N GLY A 101 -33.66 32.73 -1.92
CA GLY A 101 -33.10 33.24 -3.16
C GLY A 101 -33.04 32.20 -4.27
N ASN A 102 -34.17 32.05 -4.97
CA ASN A 102 -34.36 31.38 -6.26
C ASN A 102 -33.08 31.32 -7.13
N THR A 103 -32.29 30.26 -6.96
CA THR A 103 -31.12 30.00 -7.79
C THR A 103 -31.31 28.63 -8.42
N THR A 104 -31.57 28.65 -9.73
CA THR A 104 -31.72 27.49 -10.61
C THR A 104 -30.59 26.49 -10.37
N SER A 105 -30.97 25.39 -9.74
CA SER A 105 -30.12 24.24 -9.41
C SER A 105 -29.67 23.57 -10.70
N THR A 106 -28.55 24.04 -11.25
CA THR A 106 -27.81 23.28 -12.24
C THR A 106 -27.25 22.05 -11.54
N CYS A 107 -27.86 20.89 -11.79
CA CYS A 107 -27.39 19.60 -11.34
C CYS A 107 -26.03 19.31 -12.00
N THR A 108 -24.95 19.76 -11.37
CA THR A 108 -23.60 19.41 -11.81
C THR A 108 -23.44 17.91 -11.58
N LYS A 109 -23.54 17.15 -12.67
CA LYS A 109 -23.32 15.70 -12.67
C LYS A 109 -21.94 15.44 -12.08
N HIS A 110 -21.89 15.03 -10.81
CA HIS A 110 -20.66 14.66 -10.15
C HIS A 110 -20.09 13.44 -10.87
N LYS A 111 -19.13 13.69 -11.78
CA LYS A 111 -18.38 12.63 -12.44
C LYS A 111 -17.65 11.88 -11.34
N GLN A 112 -18.09 10.65 -11.09
CA GLN A 112 -17.42 9.73 -10.19
C GLN A 112 -15.95 9.63 -10.63
N LEU A 113 -15.04 10.04 -9.76
CA LEU A 113 -13.60 9.94 -10.01
C LEU A 113 -13.25 8.45 -10.06
N LYS A 114 -12.83 7.97 -11.23
CA LYS A 114 -12.28 6.62 -11.36
C LYS A 114 -10.93 6.61 -10.65
N ARG A 115 -10.85 5.91 -9.51
CA ARG A 115 -9.60 5.68 -8.80
C ARG A 115 -8.96 4.44 -9.39
N ASN A 116 -7.84 4.63 -10.09
CA ASN A 116 -7.02 3.54 -10.60
C ASN A 116 -5.69 3.56 -9.82
N VAL A 117 -5.20 2.37 -9.45
CA VAL A 117 -3.87 2.20 -8.86
C VAL A 117 -3.01 1.45 -9.87
N SER A 118 -1.79 1.96 -10.10
CA SER A 118 -0.80 1.33 -10.96
C SER A 118 0.50 1.18 -10.19
N PHE A 119 1.15 0.04 -10.34
CA PHE A 119 2.47 -0.24 -9.76
C PHE A 119 3.53 -0.05 -10.84
N HIS A 120 4.66 0.57 -10.49
CA HIS A 120 5.72 0.86 -11.45
C HIS A 120 6.89 -0.11 -11.32
N ARG A 121 7.33 -0.36 -10.08
CA ARG A 121 8.56 -1.07 -9.75
C ARG A 121 8.32 -2.01 -8.60
N ILE A 122 9.05 -3.12 -8.57
CA ILE A 122 9.09 -4.08 -7.47
C ILE A 122 10.48 -4.01 -6.84
N GLU A 123 10.50 -4.08 -5.51
CA GLU A 123 11.70 -4.33 -4.71
C GLU A 123 11.45 -5.64 -3.94
N VAL A 124 12.32 -6.63 -4.11
CA VAL A 124 12.28 -7.88 -3.35
C VAL A 124 13.20 -7.73 -2.13
N ARG A 125 12.84 -8.28 -0.97
CA ARG A 125 13.70 -8.24 0.22
C ARG A 125 13.87 -9.64 0.76
N GLU A 126 15.12 -10.02 1.01
CA GLU A 126 15.47 -11.30 1.61
C GLU A 126 15.78 -11.10 3.08
N TYR A 127 14.95 -11.67 3.95
CA TYR A 127 15.11 -11.58 5.40
C TYR A 127 15.80 -12.82 5.95
N GLU A 128 16.57 -12.64 7.02
CA GLU A 128 17.12 -13.77 7.75
C GLU A 128 16.00 -14.64 8.36
N ARG A 129 16.20 -15.97 8.35
CA ARG A 129 15.31 -16.91 9.04
C ARG A 129 15.87 -17.19 10.42
N THR A 130 15.06 -17.00 11.46
CA THR A 130 15.39 -17.29 12.84
C THR A 130 14.48 -18.39 13.39
N LEU A 131 14.90 -19.06 14.45
CA LEU A 131 14.01 -19.97 15.17
C LEU A 131 13.02 -19.15 16.01
N GLY A 132 11.74 -19.49 15.93
CA GLY A 132 10.69 -18.90 16.74
C GLY A 132 10.56 -19.56 18.11
N ASP A 133 9.78 -18.96 18.99
CA ASP A 133 9.46 -19.50 20.32
C ASP A 133 8.04 -20.12 20.39
N HIS A 134 7.28 -20.08 19.29
CA HIS A 134 5.92 -20.60 19.25
C HIS A 134 5.91 -22.13 19.20
N PRO A 135 5.23 -22.81 20.14
CA PRO A 135 5.11 -24.27 20.09
C PRO A 135 4.39 -24.68 18.81
N CYS A 136 5.03 -25.52 18.00
CA CYS A 136 4.45 -26.06 16.77
C CYS A 136 4.39 -27.58 16.88
N SER A 137 3.29 -28.19 16.43
CA SER A 137 3.13 -29.65 16.41
C SER A 137 4.04 -30.31 15.37
N ASP A 138 4.35 -29.60 14.29
CA ASP A 138 5.00 -30.15 13.11
C ASP A 138 6.26 -29.35 12.76
N GLY A 139 7.34 -29.65 13.50
CA GLY A 139 8.67 -29.13 13.22
C GLY A 139 9.06 -27.88 14.02
N VAL A 140 10.20 -27.30 13.65
CA VAL A 140 10.78 -26.16 14.36
C VAL A 140 10.10 -24.87 13.88
N PRO A 141 9.56 -24.02 14.78
CA PRO A 141 8.99 -22.74 14.39
C PRO A 141 10.05 -21.88 13.69
N LEU A 142 9.70 -21.34 12.53
CA LEU A 142 10.52 -20.37 11.80
C LEU A 142 9.93 -18.97 11.95
N SER A 143 10.80 -17.98 12.09
CA SER A 143 10.49 -16.56 12.14
C SER A 143 11.38 -15.78 11.18
N LEU A 144 10.99 -14.56 10.84
CA LEU A 144 11.82 -13.65 10.05
C LEU A 144 12.45 -12.62 10.98
N GLY A 145 13.77 -12.44 10.87
CA GLY A 145 14.47 -11.37 11.56
C GLY A 145 14.25 -10.01 10.90
N TRP A 146 14.74 -8.94 11.54
CA TRP A 146 14.64 -7.58 11.02
C TRP A 146 15.74 -7.23 10.00
N ARG A 147 16.79 -8.06 9.93
CA ARG A 147 17.87 -7.87 8.97
C ARG A 147 17.42 -8.37 7.61
N TYR A 148 17.54 -7.51 6.60
CA TYR A 148 17.29 -7.87 5.22
C TYR A 148 18.49 -7.53 4.35
N SER A 149 18.64 -8.28 3.26
CA SER A 149 19.53 -7.92 2.17
C SER A 149 18.73 -7.15 1.13
N GLU A 150 19.24 -5.99 0.73
CA GLU A 150 18.68 -5.19 -0.35
C GLU A 150 18.81 -5.96 -1.67
N SER A 151 17.72 -6.06 -2.42
CA SER A 151 17.76 -6.59 -3.78
C SER A 151 17.57 -5.48 -4.82
N ASN A 152 17.79 -5.83 -6.07
CA ASN A 152 17.63 -4.88 -7.17
C ASN A 152 16.17 -4.48 -7.34
N LEU A 153 15.98 -3.19 -7.60
CA LEU A 153 14.69 -2.63 -7.93
C LEU A 153 14.45 -2.82 -9.44
N GLU A 154 13.41 -3.58 -9.78
CA GLU A 154 13.11 -4.03 -11.15
C GLU A 154 11.74 -3.50 -11.59
N ALA A 155 11.52 -3.33 -12.90
CA ALA A 155 10.20 -2.98 -13.43
C ALA A 155 9.23 -4.16 -13.27
N LEU A 156 7.97 -3.87 -12.94
CA LEU A 156 6.95 -4.90 -12.74
C LEU A 156 6.84 -5.87 -13.92
N ASP A 157 6.79 -5.31 -15.14
CA ASP A 157 6.63 -6.09 -16.38
C ASP A 157 7.80 -7.07 -16.62
N GLU A 158 9.03 -6.66 -16.27
CA GLU A 158 10.23 -7.48 -16.42
C GLU A 158 10.23 -8.63 -15.41
N TYR A 159 9.89 -8.33 -14.15
CA TYR A 159 9.76 -9.32 -13.09
C TYR A 159 8.71 -10.39 -13.41
N GLU A 160 7.52 -10.00 -13.90
CA GLU A 160 6.45 -10.92 -14.28
C GLU A 160 6.86 -11.84 -15.43
N LYS A 161 7.55 -11.30 -16.44
CA LYS A 161 8.08 -12.08 -17.56
C LYS A 161 9.08 -13.14 -17.09
N LYS A 162 9.96 -12.80 -16.14
CA LYS A 162 10.95 -13.73 -15.57
C LYS A 162 10.28 -14.83 -14.74
N ARG A 163 9.26 -14.47 -13.94
CA ARG A 163 8.57 -15.41 -13.05
C ARG A 163 7.67 -16.40 -13.78
N GLY A 164 6.99 -15.97 -14.85
CA GLY A 164 6.08 -16.83 -15.60
C GLY A 164 6.75 -17.88 -16.48
N SER A 165 8.09 -17.92 -16.53
CA SER A 165 8.86 -18.83 -17.38
C SER A 165 9.44 -20.06 -16.64
N MET A 166 9.22 -20.18 -15.33
CA MET A 166 9.62 -21.34 -14.51
C MET A 166 8.45 -22.30 -14.32
#